data_AF-A0A5Y0CBC2-F1
#
_entry.id   AF-A0A5Y0CBC2-F1
#
_cell.length_a   1.000
_cell.length_b   1.000
_cell.length_c   1.000
_cell.angle_alpha   90.00
_cell.angle_beta   90.00
_cell.angle_gamma   90.00
#
_symmetry.space_group_name_H-M   'P 1'
#
loop_
_entity.id
_entity.type
_entity.pdbx_description
1 polymer ?
#
loop_
_entity_poly.entity_id
_entity_poly.type
_entity_poly.pdbx_seq_one_letter_code
_entity_poly.pdbx_strand_id
1 'polypeptide(L)'
;MKEVKIYTIVSDQLSPPITGESFCTDMVRHSDYAELEAKYAVLTVDNDKAMESLKQADAVVKLAHEKFSALAAENEELKYQNPTLSAMMSCLDAFYADDDVPERAMMAAYNILRKSVGTPATDAFLAEMRAQAHKEGAYFVANRMLAAWDAGFIDDTAKNAADIARMILTSTEFMADAPEGDFDRSFADGVLEGIAAQLRKGVQS
;
A
#
# COMPACT_ATOMS: atom_id res chain seq x y z
N MET A 1 -32.92 -18.41 -11.24
CA MET A 1 -33.19 -18.15 -12.68
C MET A 1 -34.69 -18.11 -12.87
N LYS A 2 -35.23 -17.07 -13.51
CA LYS A 2 -36.61 -17.12 -14.01
C LYS A 2 -36.66 -18.21 -15.08
N GLU A 3 -37.57 -19.16 -14.99
CA GLU A 3 -37.75 -20.19 -16.02
C GLU A 3 -38.00 -19.51 -17.37
N VAL A 4 -37.19 -19.85 -18.38
CA VAL A 4 -37.43 -19.40 -19.76
C VAL A 4 -38.66 -20.15 -20.24
N LYS A 5 -39.75 -19.42 -20.48
CA LYS A 5 -40.97 -20.01 -21.02
C LYS A 5 -40.79 -20.26 -22.51
N ILE A 6 -40.88 -21.52 -22.90
CA ILE A 6 -40.89 -21.95 -24.29
C ILE A 6 -42.34 -22.00 -24.74
N TYR A 7 -42.64 -21.34 -25.86
CA TYR A 7 -43.95 -21.34 -26.49
C TYR A 7 -43.89 -22.20 -27.74
N THR A 8 -44.85 -23.09 -27.93
CA THR A 8 -44.91 -23.95 -29.12
C THR A 8 -46.03 -23.46 -30.04
N ILE A 9 -45.73 -23.30 -31.34
CA ILE A 9 -46.70 -22.88 -32.37
C ILE A 9 -46.55 -23.74 -33.62
N VAL A 10 -47.64 -24.00 -34.34
CA VAL A 10 -47.58 -24.74 -35.62
C VAL A 10 -46.79 -23.91 -36.64
N SER A 11 -45.86 -24.56 -37.34
CA SER A 11 -44.87 -23.86 -38.18
C SER A 11 -45.48 -23.10 -39.36
N ASP A 12 -46.70 -23.48 -39.79
CA ASP A 12 -47.46 -22.83 -40.86
C ASP A 12 -48.12 -21.50 -40.44
N GLN A 13 -48.28 -21.25 -39.13
CA GLN A 13 -48.85 -20.01 -38.58
C GLN A 13 -47.79 -18.90 -38.43
N LEU A 14 -46.51 -19.19 -38.66
CA LEU A 14 -45.43 -18.22 -38.61
C LEU A 14 -45.37 -17.37 -39.89
N SER A 15 -44.89 -16.13 -39.78
CA SER A 15 -44.70 -15.24 -40.92
C SER A 15 -43.29 -14.64 -40.89
N PRO A 16 -42.41 -14.99 -41.86
CA PRO A 16 -42.62 -15.99 -42.90
C PRO A 16 -42.76 -17.41 -42.30
N PRO A 17 -43.49 -18.33 -42.98
CA PRO A 17 -43.58 -19.71 -42.53
C PRO A 17 -42.21 -20.35 -42.47
N ILE A 18 -41.91 -21.08 -41.39
CA ILE A 18 -40.65 -21.79 -41.23
C ILE A 18 -40.86 -23.25 -41.62
N THR A 19 -40.15 -23.74 -42.63
CA THR A 19 -40.10 -25.18 -42.96
C THR A 19 -39.05 -25.86 -42.09
N GLY A 20 -39.49 -26.54 -41.02
CA GLY A 20 -38.67 -27.41 -40.18
C GLY A 20 -39.04 -28.89 -40.37
N GLU A 21 -38.29 -29.78 -39.72
CA GLU A 21 -38.57 -31.24 -39.74
C GLU A 21 -39.80 -31.64 -38.89
N SER A 22 -40.33 -30.73 -38.06
CA SER A 22 -41.46 -30.96 -37.14
C SER A 22 -42.70 -30.11 -37.47
N PHE A 23 -43.86 -30.63 -37.06
CA PHE A 23 -45.17 -29.96 -37.20
C PHE A 23 -45.27 -28.64 -36.41
N CYS A 24 -44.62 -28.56 -35.25
CA CYS A 24 -44.56 -27.35 -34.43
C CYS A 24 -43.12 -26.82 -34.29
N THR A 25 -43.01 -25.52 -34.07
CA THR A 25 -41.78 -24.79 -33.77
C THR A 25 -41.84 -24.23 -32.35
N ASP A 26 -40.75 -24.40 -31.60
CA ASP A 26 -40.56 -23.80 -30.28
C ASP A 26 -39.95 -22.40 -30.38
N MET A 27 -40.56 -21.44 -29.69
CA MET A 27 -40.26 -20.02 -29.76
C MET A 27 -40.09 -19.40 -28.37
N VAL A 28 -39.23 -18.38 -28.29
CA VAL A 28 -39.07 -17.51 -27.12
C VAL A 28 -39.56 -16.12 -27.50
N ARG A 29 -40.18 -15.40 -26.57
CA ARG A 29 -40.58 -14.01 -26.80
C ARG A 29 -39.34 -13.15 -26.99
N HIS A 30 -39.40 -12.21 -27.94
CA HIS A 30 -38.33 -11.24 -28.15
C HIS A 30 -37.95 -10.50 -26.85
N SER A 31 -38.92 -10.14 -26.00
CA SER A 31 -38.66 -9.49 -24.71
C SER A 31 -37.80 -10.35 -23.78
N ASP A 32 -38.08 -11.66 -23.73
CA ASP A 32 -37.40 -12.58 -22.83
C ASP A 32 -35.98 -12.88 -23.36
N TYR A 33 -35.81 -12.92 -24.68
CA TYR A 33 -34.49 -13.03 -25.33
C TYR A 33 -33.64 -11.76 -25.13
N ALA A 34 -34.21 -10.57 -25.32
CA ALA A 34 -33.53 -9.30 -25.08
C ALA A 34 -33.10 -9.14 -23.60
N GLU A 35 -33.94 -9.57 -22.65
CA GLU A 35 -33.54 -9.63 -21.23
C GLU A 35 -32.37 -10.60 -20.98
N LEU A 36 -32.32 -11.73 -21.69
CA LEU A 36 -31.22 -12.69 -21.58
C LEU A 36 -29.93 -12.13 -22.19
N GLU A 37 -29.99 -11.49 -23.36
CA GLU A 37 -28.84 -10.82 -23.98
C GLU A 37 -28.28 -9.72 -23.09
N ALA A 38 -29.15 -8.90 -22.49
CA ALA A 38 -28.74 -7.86 -21.55
C ALA A 38 -28.02 -8.45 -20.31
N LYS A 39 -28.55 -9.54 -19.74
CA LYS A 39 -27.90 -10.25 -18.63
C LYS A 39 -26.56 -10.85 -19.04
N TYR A 40 -26.48 -11.43 -20.24
CA TYR A 40 -25.23 -11.98 -20.75
C TYR A 40 -24.18 -10.88 -20.93
N ALA A 41 -24.57 -9.73 -21.49
CA ALA A 41 -23.67 -8.58 -21.64
C ALA A 41 -23.13 -8.08 -20.30
N VAL A 42 -23.99 -7.97 -19.27
CA VAL A 42 -23.55 -7.63 -17.90
C VAL A 42 -22.61 -8.69 -17.34
N LEU A 43 -22.94 -9.97 -17.50
CA LEU A 43 -22.12 -11.08 -17.01
C LEU A 43 -20.75 -11.12 -17.68
N THR A 44 -20.66 -10.80 -18.98
CA THR A 44 -19.38 -10.66 -19.68
C THR A 44 -18.51 -9.58 -19.04
N VAL A 45 -19.08 -8.38 -18.81
CA VAL A 45 -18.37 -7.27 -18.17
C VAL A 45 -17.92 -7.62 -16.75
N ASP A 46 -18.77 -8.28 -15.97
CA ASP A 46 -18.43 -8.69 -14.61
C ASP A 46 -17.37 -9.80 -14.59
N ASN A 47 -17.42 -10.75 -15.53
CA ASN A 47 -16.37 -11.76 -15.69
C ASN A 47 -15.02 -11.11 -16.08
N ASP A 48 -15.03 -10.11 -16.95
CA ASP A 48 -13.81 -9.38 -17.33
C ASP A 48 -13.19 -8.67 -16.12
N LYS A 49 -14.02 -7.99 -15.31
CA LYS A 49 -13.58 -7.36 -14.04
C LYS A 49 -13.05 -8.38 -13.04
N ALA A 50 -13.71 -9.54 -12.92
CA ALA A 50 -13.28 -10.60 -12.02
C ALA A 50 -11.94 -11.20 -12.46
N MET A 51 -11.76 -11.45 -13.75
CA MET A 51 -10.48 -11.92 -14.31
C MET A 51 -9.36 -10.92 -14.06
N GLU A 52 -9.62 -9.62 -14.23
CA GLU A 52 -8.63 -8.59 -13.96
C GLU A 52 -8.27 -8.51 -12.47
N SER A 53 -9.26 -8.59 -11.58
CA SER A 53 -9.04 -8.64 -10.13
C SER A 53 -8.21 -9.86 -9.72
N LEU A 54 -8.46 -11.02 -10.33
CA LEU A 54 -7.70 -12.25 -10.10
C LEU A 54 -6.25 -12.13 -10.56
N LYS A 55 -5.99 -11.52 -11.72
CA LYS A 55 -4.61 -11.26 -12.19
C LYS A 55 -3.86 -10.35 -11.24
N GLN A 56 -4.50 -9.30 -10.74
CA GLN A 56 -3.90 -8.38 -9.77
C GLN A 56 -3.60 -9.10 -8.45
N ALA A 57 -4.53 -9.91 -7.95
CA ALA A 57 -4.32 -10.71 -6.74
C ALA A 57 -3.16 -11.71 -6.90
N ASP A 58 -3.07 -12.40 -8.03
CA ASP A 58 -1.97 -13.33 -8.32
C ASP A 58 -0.61 -12.63 -8.33
N ALA A 59 -0.53 -11.45 -8.95
CA ALA A 59 0.69 -10.63 -8.94
C ALA A 59 1.11 -10.21 -7.52
N VAL A 60 0.15 -9.82 -6.67
CA VAL A 60 0.41 -9.47 -5.26
C VAL A 60 0.91 -10.68 -4.47
N VAL A 61 0.27 -11.85 -4.63
CA VAL A 61 0.68 -13.08 -3.95
C VAL A 61 2.08 -13.52 -4.37
N LYS A 62 2.38 -13.44 -5.66
CA LYS A 62 3.71 -13.76 -6.19
C LYS A 62 4.79 -12.87 -5.59
N LEU A 63 4.57 -11.54 -5.59
CA LEU A 63 5.51 -10.59 -5.00
C LEU A 63 5.73 -10.83 -3.51
N ALA A 64 4.65 -11.10 -2.76
CA ALA A 64 4.74 -11.42 -1.35
C ALA A 64 5.54 -12.71 -1.10
N HIS A 65 5.30 -13.75 -1.91
CA HIS A 65 6.03 -15.00 -1.82
C HIS A 65 7.52 -14.82 -2.09
N GLU A 66 7.90 -14.01 -3.08
CA GLU A 66 9.30 -13.68 -3.39
C GLU A 66 9.99 -12.99 -2.20
N LYS A 67 9.33 -11.99 -1.59
CA LYS A 67 9.85 -11.27 -0.40
C LYS A 67 10.02 -12.20 0.81
N PHE A 68 9.02 -13.01 1.12
CA PHE A 68 9.10 -13.94 2.25
C PHE A 68 10.14 -15.03 2.01
N SER A 69 10.31 -15.48 0.77
CA SER A 69 11.35 -16.44 0.42
C SER A 69 12.74 -15.86 0.61
N ALA A 70 12.97 -14.60 0.23
CA ALA A 70 14.22 -13.89 0.49
C ALA A 70 14.52 -13.74 2.00
N LEU A 71 13.51 -13.35 2.79
CA LEU A 71 13.65 -13.27 4.26
C LEU A 71 13.90 -14.65 4.90
N ALA A 72 13.26 -15.71 4.39
CA ALA A 72 13.49 -17.06 4.89
C ALA A 72 14.92 -17.54 4.57
N ALA A 73 15.41 -17.27 3.36
CA ALA A 73 16.78 -17.59 2.98
C ALA A 73 17.81 -16.84 3.82
N GLU A 74 17.62 -15.53 4.03
CA GLU A 74 18.46 -14.71 4.91
C GLU A 74 18.47 -15.27 6.35
N ASN A 75 17.31 -15.64 6.90
CA ASN A 75 17.20 -16.21 8.24
C ASN A 75 17.94 -17.55 8.38
N GLU A 76 17.93 -18.41 7.36
CA GLU A 76 18.71 -19.65 7.38
C GLU A 76 20.21 -19.36 7.31
N GLU A 77 20.63 -18.40 6.48
CA GLU A 77 22.04 -18.01 6.37
C GLU A 77 22.58 -17.39 7.67
N LEU A 78 21.78 -16.58 8.37
CA LEU A 78 22.14 -15.95 9.65
C LEU A 78 22.62 -16.95 10.72
N LYS A 79 22.18 -18.22 10.66
CA LYS A 79 22.62 -19.26 11.61
C LYS A 79 24.09 -19.66 11.44
N TYR A 80 24.65 -19.45 10.24
CA TYR A 80 25.98 -19.92 9.85
C TYR A 80 26.89 -18.78 9.37
N GLN A 81 26.52 -17.53 9.61
CA GLN A 81 27.31 -16.40 9.15
C GLN A 81 28.66 -16.33 9.85
N ASN A 82 29.69 -16.11 9.03
CA ASN A 82 31.05 -15.86 9.51
C ASN A 82 31.35 -14.37 9.39
N PRO A 83 31.82 -13.72 10.47
CA PRO A 83 32.23 -12.33 10.41
C PRO A 83 33.38 -12.16 9.43
N THR A 84 33.43 -10.99 8.78
CA THR A 84 34.55 -10.64 7.91
C THR A 84 35.83 -10.44 8.73
N LEU A 85 36.98 -10.57 8.06
CA LEU A 85 38.27 -10.33 8.72
C LEU A 85 38.37 -8.92 9.34
N SER A 86 37.83 -7.92 8.65
CA SER A 86 37.76 -6.54 9.15
C SER A 86 36.93 -6.41 10.44
N ALA A 87 35.78 -7.10 10.49
CA ALA A 87 34.94 -7.12 11.68
C ALA A 87 35.62 -7.84 12.86
N MET A 88 36.34 -8.94 12.58
CA MET A 88 37.14 -9.62 13.60
C MET A 88 38.27 -8.74 14.14
N MET A 89 38.97 -7.98 13.29
CA MET A 89 39.99 -7.03 13.72
C MET A 89 39.40 -5.92 14.59
N SER A 90 38.31 -5.29 14.15
CA SER A 90 37.63 -4.23 14.92
C SER A 90 37.10 -4.73 16.27
N CYS A 91 36.64 -5.98 16.31
CA CYS A 91 36.22 -6.66 17.53
C CYS A 91 37.38 -6.82 18.52
N LEU A 92 38.57 -7.23 18.04
CA LEU A 92 39.77 -7.35 18.89
C LEU A 92 40.22 -5.99 19.41
N ASP A 93 40.22 -4.96 18.57
CA ASP A 93 40.59 -3.60 18.98
C ASP A 93 39.67 -3.09 20.11
N ALA A 94 38.35 -3.32 19.97
CA ALA A 94 37.40 -2.94 21.02
C ALA A 94 37.52 -3.79 22.29
N PHE A 95 37.96 -5.04 22.17
CA PHE A 95 38.20 -5.91 23.33
C PHE A 95 39.42 -5.44 24.14
N TYR A 96 40.52 -5.09 23.48
CA TYR A 96 41.74 -4.63 24.15
C TYR A 96 41.74 -3.15 24.53
N ALA A 97 40.71 -2.39 24.14
CA ALA A 97 40.58 -0.98 24.52
C ALA A 97 40.18 -0.77 25.99
N ASP A 98 39.71 -1.82 26.67
CA ASP A 98 39.14 -1.75 28.03
C ASP A 98 39.56 -2.96 28.87
N ASP A 99 40.80 -2.92 29.37
CA ASP A 99 41.38 -3.98 30.20
C ASP A 99 40.83 -3.99 31.65
N ASP A 100 40.11 -2.95 32.07
CA ASP A 100 39.62 -2.81 33.44
C ASP A 100 38.33 -3.60 33.69
N VAL A 101 37.49 -3.79 32.66
CA VAL A 101 36.18 -4.45 32.79
C VAL A 101 35.98 -5.46 31.63
N PRO A 102 36.39 -6.73 31.81
CA PRO A 102 36.35 -7.75 30.78
C PRO A 102 34.97 -7.98 30.15
N GLU A 103 33.90 -7.90 30.93
CA GLU A 103 32.53 -8.07 30.45
C GLU A 103 32.10 -6.93 29.53
N ARG A 104 32.55 -5.70 29.79
CA ARG A 104 32.23 -4.51 28.98
C ARG A 104 33.00 -4.55 27.66
N ALA A 105 34.28 -4.90 27.71
CA ALA A 105 35.10 -5.18 26.54
C ALA A 105 34.49 -6.27 25.65
N MET A 106 34.08 -7.39 26.25
CA MET A 106 33.45 -8.51 25.53
C MET A 106 32.12 -8.09 24.89
N MET A 107 31.30 -7.30 25.58
CA MET A 107 30.03 -6.80 25.03
C MET A 107 30.25 -5.81 23.88
N ALA A 108 31.26 -4.95 23.95
CA ALA A 108 31.61 -4.03 22.87
C ALA A 108 32.05 -4.81 21.62
N ALA A 109 32.97 -5.76 21.80
CA ALA A 109 33.45 -6.71 20.80
C ALA A 109 32.29 -7.49 20.12
N TYR A 110 31.41 -8.10 20.92
CA TYR A 110 30.24 -8.83 20.42
C TYR A 110 29.30 -7.95 19.60
N ASN A 111 29.04 -6.72 20.04
CA ASN A 111 28.19 -5.79 19.31
C ASN A 111 28.76 -5.40 17.95
N ILE A 112 30.09 -5.31 17.81
CA ILE A 112 30.75 -5.06 16.51
C ILE A 112 30.52 -6.24 15.58
N LEU A 113 30.77 -7.47 16.04
CA LEU A 113 30.56 -8.67 15.24
C LEU A 113 29.09 -8.79 14.80
N ARG A 114 28.15 -8.59 15.73
CA ARG A 114 26.71 -8.63 15.43
C ARG A 114 26.28 -7.58 14.41
N LYS A 115 26.84 -6.36 14.46
CA LYS A 115 26.53 -5.28 13.50
C LYS A 115 27.20 -5.49 12.15
N SER A 116 28.28 -6.27 12.09
CA SER A 116 28.98 -6.56 10.83
C SER A 116 28.23 -7.53 9.92
N VAL A 117 27.26 -8.25 10.50
CA VAL A 117 26.33 -9.13 9.80
C VAL A 117 25.24 -8.27 9.15
N GLY A 118 25.22 -8.26 7.81
CA GLY A 118 24.20 -7.56 7.03
C GLY A 118 22.91 -8.37 6.90
N THR A 119 21.78 -7.67 6.89
CA THR A 119 20.44 -8.25 6.68
C THR A 119 19.72 -7.53 5.55
N PRO A 120 20.22 -7.60 4.30
CA PRO A 120 19.71 -6.81 3.19
C PRO A 120 18.23 -7.05 2.87
N ALA A 121 17.72 -8.28 3.02
CA ALA A 121 16.30 -8.57 2.79
C ALA A 121 15.43 -7.95 3.88
N THR A 122 15.86 -8.04 5.14
CA THR A 122 15.19 -7.35 6.27
C THR A 122 15.25 -5.84 6.11
N ASP A 123 16.39 -5.28 5.72
CA ASP A 123 16.57 -3.83 5.53
C ASP A 123 15.67 -3.30 4.40
N ALA A 124 15.60 -4.03 3.27
CA ALA A 124 14.72 -3.68 2.16
C ALA A 124 13.24 -3.74 2.58
N PHE A 125 12.83 -4.77 3.32
CA PHE A 125 11.47 -4.89 3.85
C PHE A 125 11.12 -3.74 4.80
N LEU A 126 12.01 -3.39 5.73
CA LEU A 126 11.82 -2.27 6.65
C LEU A 126 11.79 -0.92 5.93
N ALA A 127 12.61 -0.73 4.90
CA ALA A 127 12.61 0.47 4.08
C ALA A 127 11.26 0.65 3.36
N GLU A 128 10.72 -0.43 2.78
CA GLU A 128 9.39 -0.42 2.15
C GLU A 128 8.29 -0.11 3.17
N MET A 129 8.30 -0.75 4.34
CA MET A 129 7.34 -0.46 5.41
C MET A 129 7.40 1.00 5.86
N ARG A 130 8.61 1.57 6.04
CA ARG A 130 8.77 2.98 6.39
C ARG A 130 8.23 3.89 5.28
N ALA A 131 8.56 3.61 4.02
CA ALA A 131 8.04 4.36 2.89
C ALA A 131 6.51 4.35 2.86
N GLN A 132 5.88 3.20 3.11
CA GLN A 132 4.43 3.08 3.20
C GLN A 132 3.86 3.87 4.39
N ALA A 133 4.47 3.75 5.58
CA ALA A 133 4.05 4.49 6.76
C ALA A 133 4.16 6.01 6.58
N HIS A 134 5.17 6.50 5.86
CA HIS A 134 5.31 7.91 5.54
C HIS A 134 4.17 8.39 4.63
N LYS A 135 3.80 7.61 3.60
CA LYS A 135 2.66 7.91 2.73
C LYS A 135 1.34 7.96 3.50
N GLU A 136 1.10 6.96 4.35
CA GLU A 136 -0.09 6.91 5.21
C GLU A 136 -0.12 8.08 6.19
N GLY A 137 1.04 8.47 6.73
CA GLY A 137 1.18 9.68 7.56
C GLY A 137 0.76 10.95 6.82
N ALA A 138 1.20 11.15 5.58
CA ALA A 138 0.78 12.30 4.77
C ALA A 138 -0.74 12.27 4.49
N TYR A 139 -1.31 11.11 4.17
CA TYR A 139 -2.76 10.96 3.99
C TYR A 139 -3.53 11.32 5.26
N PHE A 140 -3.05 10.83 6.41
CA PHE A 140 -3.64 11.14 7.71
C PHE A 140 -3.64 12.64 7.98
N VAL A 141 -2.51 13.32 7.75
CA VAL A 141 -2.39 14.77 7.96
C VAL A 141 -3.30 15.55 7.01
N ALA A 142 -3.31 15.23 5.71
CA ALA A 142 -4.18 15.88 4.73
C ALA A 142 -5.67 15.71 5.10
N ASN A 143 -6.08 14.50 5.48
CA ASN A 143 -7.45 14.21 5.90
C ASN A 143 -7.81 14.97 7.17
N ARG A 144 -6.92 15.01 8.17
CA ARG A 144 -7.17 15.70 9.44
C ARG A 144 -7.23 17.22 9.26
N MET A 145 -6.41 17.77 8.36
CA MET A 145 -6.39 19.18 8.00
C MET A 145 -7.70 19.59 7.30
N LEU A 146 -8.14 18.84 6.28
CA LEU A 146 -9.41 19.09 5.60
C LEU A 146 -10.61 18.97 6.55
N ALA A 147 -10.60 17.99 7.45
CA ALA A 147 -11.65 17.85 8.47
C ALA A 147 -11.68 19.04 9.45
N ALA A 148 -10.52 19.62 9.78
CA ALA A 148 -10.45 20.81 10.63
C ALA A 148 -11.00 22.06 9.92
N TRP A 149 -10.77 22.19 8.61
CA TRP A 149 -11.37 23.22 7.79
C TRP A 149 -12.89 23.05 7.68
N ASP A 150 -13.39 21.85 7.35
CA ASP A 150 -14.82 21.56 7.22
C ASP A 150 -15.59 21.80 8.53
N ALA A 151 -14.95 21.53 9.68
CA ALA A 151 -15.50 21.80 11.00
C ALA A 151 -15.36 23.27 11.46
N GLY A 152 -14.75 24.15 10.66
CA GLY A 152 -14.59 25.58 10.96
C GLY A 152 -13.49 25.93 11.98
N PHE A 153 -12.57 25.00 12.28
CA PHE A 153 -11.40 25.31 13.13
C PHE A 153 -10.29 26.05 12.38
N ILE A 154 -10.25 25.92 11.04
CA ILE A 154 -9.35 26.66 10.16
C ILE A 154 -10.18 27.69 9.39
N ASP A 155 -9.97 28.98 9.71
CA ASP A 155 -10.62 30.10 9.02
C ASP A 155 -9.84 30.47 7.75
N ASP A 156 -10.07 29.71 6.67
CA ASP A 156 -9.48 29.94 5.36
C ASP A 156 -10.44 29.54 4.24
N THR A 157 -10.13 29.92 3.00
CA THR A 157 -10.92 29.61 1.81
C THR A 157 -10.82 28.13 1.43
N ALA A 158 -11.89 27.58 0.84
CA ALA A 158 -11.90 26.22 0.31
C ALA A 158 -10.75 25.96 -0.70
N LYS A 159 -10.37 27.00 -1.46
CA LYS A 159 -9.26 26.92 -2.40
C LYS A 159 -7.94 26.70 -1.67
N ASN A 160 -7.62 27.53 -0.68
CA ASN A 160 -6.37 27.40 0.08
C ASN A 160 -6.32 26.07 0.84
N ALA A 161 -7.44 25.64 1.43
CA ALA A 161 -7.54 24.33 2.09
C ALA A 161 -7.23 23.17 1.12
N ALA A 162 -7.81 23.21 -0.08
CA ALA A 162 -7.57 22.22 -1.11
C ALA A 162 -6.12 22.25 -1.64
N ASP A 163 -5.55 23.44 -1.84
CA ASP A 163 -4.17 23.59 -2.32
C ASP A 163 -3.16 23.05 -1.29
N ILE A 164 -3.35 23.32 0.00
CA ILE A 164 -2.52 22.76 1.09
C ILE A 164 -2.66 21.23 1.15
N ALA A 165 -3.90 20.72 1.10
CA ALA A 165 -4.13 19.27 1.13
C ALA A 165 -3.47 18.56 -0.05
N ARG A 166 -3.59 19.12 -1.27
CA ARG A 166 -2.89 18.60 -2.46
C ARG A 166 -1.39 18.66 -2.29
N MET A 167 -0.83 19.75 -1.76
CA MET A 167 0.60 19.85 -1.50
C MET A 167 1.08 18.73 -0.57
N ILE A 168 0.34 18.43 0.50
CA ILE A 168 0.67 17.31 1.42
C ILE A 168 0.56 15.96 0.71
N LEU A 169 -0.48 15.74 -0.10
CA LEU A 169 -0.64 14.48 -0.82
C LEU A 169 0.44 14.27 -1.87
N THR A 170 0.77 15.30 -2.65
CA THR A 170 1.82 15.27 -3.67
C THR A 170 3.22 15.15 -3.05
N SER A 171 3.42 15.56 -1.79
CA SER A 171 4.71 15.36 -1.11
C SER A 171 5.12 13.89 -1.03
N THR A 172 4.15 12.96 -1.07
CA THR A 172 4.40 11.51 -1.10
C THR A 172 5.21 11.04 -2.31
N GLU A 173 5.21 11.81 -3.40
CA GLU A 173 5.98 11.52 -4.62
C GLU A 173 7.48 11.82 -4.44
N PHE A 174 7.84 12.68 -3.48
CA PHE A 174 9.22 13.13 -3.25
C PHE A 174 9.84 12.54 -1.97
N MET A 175 9.10 11.73 -1.21
CA MET A 175 9.57 11.19 0.08
C MET A 175 10.80 10.29 -0.02
N ALA A 176 11.05 9.67 -1.17
CA ALA A 176 12.22 8.81 -1.38
C ALA A 176 13.53 9.61 -1.35
N ASP A 177 13.49 10.87 -1.75
CA ASP A 177 14.65 11.78 -1.84
C ASP A 177 14.59 12.88 -0.76
N ALA A 178 13.78 12.68 0.28
CA ALA A 178 13.62 13.66 1.34
C ALA A 178 14.95 13.87 2.10
N PRO A 179 15.33 15.14 2.38
CA PRO A 179 16.49 15.46 3.20
C PRO A 179 16.49 14.76 4.57
N GLU A 180 17.69 14.54 5.10
CA GLU A 180 17.85 14.04 6.47
C GLU A 180 17.25 15.04 7.48
N GLY A 181 16.29 14.57 8.27
CA GLY A 181 15.57 15.38 9.26
C GLY A 181 14.15 15.81 8.86
N ASP A 182 13.75 15.67 7.59
CA ASP A 182 12.38 16.01 7.15
C ASP A 182 11.29 15.16 7.82
N PHE A 183 11.67 14.02 8.38
CA PHE A 183 10.79 13.14 9.17
C PHE A 183 10.87 13.38 10.68
N ASP A 184 11.68 14.35 11.13
CA ASP A 184 11.76 14.74 12.53
C ASP A 184 10.86 15.95 12.84
N ARG A 185 10.64 16.17 14.13
CA ARG A 185 9.74 17.22 14.64
C ARG A 185 10.41 18.57 14.90
N SER A 186 11.72 18.68 14.74
CA SER A 186 12.51 19.82 15.19
C SER A 186 12.08 21.13 14.51
N PHE A 187 11.81 21.10 13.21
CA PHE A 187 11.30 22.26 12.48
C PHE A 187 9.94 22.72 13.02
N ALA A 188 9.00 21.78 13.18
CA ALA A 188 7.67 22.08 13.69
C ALA A 188 7.71 22.62 15.13
N ASP A 189 8.52 22.02 16.00
CA ASP A 189 8.71 22.47 17.38
C ASP A 189 9.27 23.90 17.42
N GLY A 190 10.28 24.21 16.59
CA GLY A 190 10.84 25.55 16.50
C GLY A 190 9.83 26.61 16.05
N VAL A 191 8.98 26.29 15.07
CA VAL A 191 7.90 27.19 14.61
C VAL A 191 6.87 27.41 15.73
N LEU A 192 6.46 26.34 16.43
CA LEU A 192 5.50 26.42 17.53
C LEU A 192 6.04 27.24 18.72
N GLU A 193 7.32 27.08 19.06
CA GLU A 193 7.99 27.90 20.08
C GLU A 193 7.98 29.38 19.70
N GLY A 194 8.27 29.69 18.43
CA GLY A 194 8.21 31.05 17.89
C GLY A 194 6.81 31.67 18.04
N ILE A 195 5.76 30.94 17.66
CA ILE A 195 4.36 31.37 17.82
C ILE A 195 4.04 31.61 19.31
N ALA A 196 4.42 30.67 20.18
CA ALA A 196 4.18 30.79 21.62
C ALA A 196 4.91 32.01 22.24
N ALA A 197 6.08 32.37 21.72
CA ALA A 197 6.80 33.57 22.14
C ALA A 197 6.12 34.86 21.66
N GLN A 198 5.57 34.88 20.45
CA GLN A 198 4.81 36.03 19.92
C GLN A 198 3.53 36.29 20.73
N LEU A 199 2.77 35.23 21.03
CA LEU A 199 1.55 35.34 21.84
C LEU A 199 1.83 35.89 23.24
N ARG A 200 2.94 35.46 23.88
CA ARG A 200 3.36 36.00 25.19
C ARG A 200 3.67 37.50 25.17
N LYS A 201 4.23 38.02 24.07
CA LYS A 201 4.51 39.46 23.91
C LYS A 201 3.24 40.28 23.62
N GLY A 202 2.30 39.72 22.86
CA GLY A 202 1.03 40.39 22.53
C GLY A 202 0.06 40.55 23.70
N VAL A 203 0.18 39.75 24.75
CA VAL A 203 -0.66 39.83 25.97
C VAL A 203 -0.17 40.92 26.95
N GLN A 204 1.03 41.49 26.74
CA GLN A 204 1.59 42.55 27.58
C GLN A 204 1.35 43.99 27.04
N SER A 205 0.54 44.15 26.00
CA SER A 205 0.10 45.46 25.46
C SER A 205 -1.38 45.68 25.75
#